data_AF-A0A7Z0LQE3-F1
#
_entry.id   AF-A0A7Z0LQE3-F1
#
_cell.length_a   1.000
_cell.length_b   1.000
_cell.length_c   1.000
_cell.angle_alpha   90.00
_cell.angle_beta   90.00
_cell.angle_gamma   90.00
#
_symmetry.space_group_name_H-M   'P 1'
#
loop_
_entity.id
_entity.type
_entity.pdbx_description
1 polymer ?
#
loop_
_entity_poly.entity_id
_entity_poly.type
_entity_poly.pdbx_seq_one_letter_code
_entity_poly.pdbx_strand_id
1 'polypeptide(L)'
;MLEWQKEIAIRNGVPPRLVERLSEAFNHAPVGNSSTDGWVNWLLDIVAEYPLDLTIFVKETALISVFGRAYTNTSNPEATAKRILEALKVLVSKWCRGCTLAQIEEWLLEFIRKHEENVSQQANQSSTAQHARRFAIRIAPDIGFLCGLLGQISAYKVAEEDGIMPPLIEMLPQMVRTGDYDLHHTALRQMSTHPSRVELFEMLFELNLPSIANAYATMDVVREEVTSAVMLKSFTALVDKQ
;
A
#
# COMPACT_ATOMS: atom_id res chain seq x y z
N MET A 1 26.98 -6.20 -5.57
CA MET A 1 26.09 -5.98 -6.73
C MET A 1 26.30 -6.99 -7.87
N LEU A 2 25.29 -7.84 -8.08
CA LEU A 2 25.18 -8.88 -9.11
C LEU A 2 24.66 -8.28 -10.45
N GLU A 3 24.85 -8.97 -11.58
CA GLU A 3 24.41 -8.47 -12.90
C GLU A 3 22.88 -8.32 -13.00
N TRP A 4 22.11 -9.28 -12.50
CA TRP A 4 20.63 -9.20 -12.52
C TRP A 4 20.11 -7.97 -11.73
N GLN A 5 20.80 -7.57 -10.66
CA GLN A 5 20.43 -6.38 -9.88
C GLN A 5 20.61 -5.10 -10.71
N LYS A 6 21.67 -5.05 -11.54
CA LYS A 6 21.90 -3.94 -12.47
C LYS A 6 20.85 -3.91 -13.57
N GLU A 7 20.48 -5.06 -14.12
CA GLU A 7 19.44 -5.16 -15.14
C GLU A 7 18.09 -4.65 -14.63
N ILE A 8 17.67 -5.08 -13.42
CA ILE A 8 16.47 -4.57 -12.76
C ILE A 8 16.59 -3.05 -12.55
N ALA A 9 17.72 -2.57 -12.05
CA ALA A 9 17.93 -1.15 -11.79
C ALA A 9 17.78 -0.30 -13.07
N ILE A 10 18.44 -0.72 -14.16
CA ILE A 10 18.39 -0.06 -15.47
C ILE A 10 16.96 -0.09 -16.01
N ARG A 11 16.30 -1.26 -15.99
CA ARG A 11 14.93 -1.43 -16.51
C ARG A 11 13.92 -0.50 -15.82
N ASN A 12 14.07 -0.28 -14.52
CA ASN A 12 13.13 0.53 -13.74
C ASN A 12 13.59 1.97 -13.54
N GLY A 13 14.78 2.34 -14.02
CA GLY A 13 15.34 3.69 -13.83
C GLY A 13 15.62 4.03 -12.36
N VAL A 14 15.97 3.04 -11.54
CA VAL A 14 16.27 3.22 -10.11
C VAL A 14 17.75 3.03 -9.81
N PRO A 15 18.30 3.63 -8.75
CA PRO A 15 19.67 3.37 -8.33
C PRO A 15 19.88 1.88 -7.97
N PRO A 16 20.97 1.25 -8.44
CA PRO A 16 21.23 -0.16 -8.15
C PRO A 16 21.33 -0.48 -6.65
N ARG A 17 21.76 0.48 -5.84
CA ARG A 17 21.81 0.34 -4.37
C ARG A 17 20.43 0.09 -3.76
N LEU A 18 19.35 0.64 -4.32
CA LEU A 18 18.00 0.36 -3.86
C LEU A 18 17.62 -1.10 -4.12
N VAL A 19 17.95 -1.63 -5.30
CA VAL A 19 17.70 -3.04 -5.66
C VAL A 19 18.52 -3.97 -4.77
N GLU A 20 19.78 -3.63 -4.48
CA GLU A 20 20.66 -4.39 -3.59
C GLU A 20 20.05 -4.47 -2.18
N ARG A 21 19.65 -3.35 -1.57
CA ARG A 21 19.01 -3.33 -0.24
C ARG A 21 17.70 -4.11 -0.20
N LEU A 22 16.83 -3.93 -1.20
CA LEU A 22 15.57 -4.68 -1.27
C LEU A 22 15.82 -6.18 -1.40
N SER A 23 16.83 -6.58 -2.18
CA SER A 23 17.25 -7.98 -2.30
C SER A 23 17.77 -8.53 -0.97
N GLU A 24 18.64 -7.81 -0.26
CA GLU A 24 19.17 -8.23 1.04
C GLU A 24 18.05 -8.35 2.09
N ALA A 25 17.14 -7.38 2.14
CA ALA A 25 16.01 -7.37 3.05
C ALA A 25 15.01 -8.48 2.76
N PHE A 26 14.89 -8.95 1.51
CA PHE A 26 13.89 -9.94 1.08
C PHE A 26 13.86 -11.21 1.95
N ASN A 27 15.00 -11.64 2.49
CA ASN A 27 15.09 -12.82 3.36
C ASN A 27 14.33 -12.65 4.69
N HIS A 28 14.00 -11.41 5.05
CA HIS A 28 13.22 -11.04 6.23
C HIS A 28 11.84 -10.49 5.84
N ALA A 29 11.37 -10.79 4.62
CA ALA A 29 10.05 -10.36 4.17
C ALA A 29 8.94 -10.89 5.10
N PRO A 30 7.85 -10.13 5.30
CA PRO A 30 6.80 -10.48 6.25
C PRO A 30 5.84 -11.53 5.67
N VAL A 31 6.35 -12.71 5.32
CA VAL A 31 5.59 -13.80 4.67
C VAL A 31 4.40 -14.31 5.48
N GLY A 32 4.42 -14.13 6.81
CA GLY A 32 3.30 -14.42 7.70
C GLY A 32 2.22 -13.34 7.73
N ASN A 33 2.45 -12.19 7.09
CA ASN A 33 1.50 -11.08 7.03
C ASN A 33 0.70 -11.16 5.74
N SER A 34 -0.63 -11.20 5.86
CA SER A 34 -1.55 -11.22 4.72
C SER A 34 -2.02 -9.83 4.27
N SER A 35 -1.76 -8.80 5.08
CA SER A 35 -2.24 -7.45 4.85
C SER A 35 -1.32 -6.64 3.93
N THR A 36 -1.91 -5.92 2.98
CA THR A 36 -1.21 -5.03 2.06
C THR A 36 -0.44 -3.94 2.80
N ASP A 37 -1.04 -3.32 3.83
CA ASP A 37 -0.36 -2.30 4.62
C ASP A 37 0.84 -2.87 5.38
N GLY A 38 0.77 -4.13 5.83
CA GLY A 38 1.92 -4.83 6.43
C GLY A 38 3.14 -4.93 5.51
N TRP A 39 2.93 -5.36 4.26
CA TRP A 39 4.00 -5.46 3.26
C TRP A 39 4.53 -4.10 2.83
N VAL A 40 3.65 -3.13 2.61
CA VAL A 40 4.05 -1.78 2.24
C VAL A 40 4.82 -1.10 3.38
N ASN A 41 4.40 -1.27 4.64
CA ASN A 41 5.11 -0.70 5.77
C ASN A 41 6.55 -1.25 5.86
N TRP A 42 6.72 -2.55 5.67
CA TRP A 42 8.04 -3.17 5.61
C TRP A 42 8.89 -2.61 4.46
N LEU A 43 8.33 -2.40 3.27
CA LEU A 43 9.05 -1.74 2.17
C LEU A 43 9.45 -0.29 2.51
N LEU A 44 8.56 0.46 3.17
CA LEU A 44 8.84 1.83 3.60
C LEU A 44 9.87 1.87 4.75
N ASP A 45 9.96 0.84 5.59
CA ASP A 45 11.02 0.71 6.60
C ASP A 45 12.41 0.59 5.95
N ILE A 46 12.54 -0.19 4.88
CA ILE A 46 13.80 -0.32 4.13
C ILE A 46 14.21 1.02 3.50
N VAL A 47 13.25 1.79 2.98
CA VAL A 47 13.51 3.14 2.47
C VAL A 47 13.90 4.10 3.59
N ALA A 48 13.32 3.94 4.78
CA ALA A 48 13.58 4.82 5.93
C ALA A 48 15.01 4.71 6.49
N GLU A 49 15.77 3.68 6.12
CA GLU A 49 17.22 3.62 6.37
C GLU A 49 18.00 4.69 5.60
N TYR A 50 17.48 5.14 4.46
CA TYR A 50 18.03 6.20 3.63
C TYR A 50 16.91 7.16 3.18
N PRO A 51 16.39 8.00 4.08
CA PRO A 51 15.11 8.69 3.87
C PRO A 51 15.01 9.52 2.58
N LEU A 52 16.12 10.08 2.09
CA LEU A 52 16.17 10.88 0.86
C LEU A 52 15.81 10.06 -0.40
N ASP A 53 15.93 8.73 -0.32
CA ASP A 53 15.53 7.80 -1.38
C ASP A 53 14.01 7.77 -1.59
N LEU A 54 13.21 8.38 -0.71
CA LEU A 54 11.79 8.62 -0.93
C LEU A 54 11.50 9.17 -2.33
N THR A 55 12.35 10.08 -2.82
CA THR A 55 12.17 10.75 -4.12
C THR A 55 12.51 9.87 -5.33
N ILE A 56 13.08 8.67 -5.11
CA ILE A 56 13.32 7.69 -6.17
C ILE A 56 12.00 7.14 -6.72
N PHE A 57 11.02 6.90 -5.84
CA PHE A 57 9.73 6.32 -6.24
C PHE A 57 8.57 7.28 -6.12
N VAL A 58 8.59 8.25 -5.20
CA VAL A 58 7.54 9.29 -5.11
C VAL A 58 8.04 10.61 -5.66
N LYS A 59 7.37 11.13 -6.69
CA LYS A 59 7.75 12.42 -7.27
C LYS A 59 7.58 13.56 -6.26
N GLU A 60 8.53 14.49 -6.25
CA GLU A 60 8.47 15.67 -5.38
C GLU A 60 7.16 16.45 -5.53
N THR A 61 6.68 16.62 -6.76
CA THR A 61 5.39 17.29 -7.04
C THR A 61 4.20 16.55 -6.44
N ALA A 62 4.25 15.22 -6.31
CA ALA A 62 3.22 14.44 -5.62
C ALA A 62 3.29 14.69 -4.11
N LEU A 63 4.49 14.67 -3.52
CA LEU A 63 4.72 14.97 -2.10
C LEU A 63 4.22 16.36 -1.72
N ILE A 64 4.57 17.39 -2.49
CA ILE A 64 4.07 18.77 -2.29
C ILE A 64 2.55 18.80 -2.39
N SER A 65 1.97 18.08 -3.35
CA SER A 65 0.52 18.13 -3.56
C SER A 65 -0.29 17.46 -2.44
N VAL A 66 0.31 16.50 -1.72
CA VAL A 66 -0.33 15.75 -0.62
C VAL A 66 0.02 16.33 0.74
N PHE A 67 1.27 16.70 0.99
CA PHE A 67 1.73 17.17 2.31
C PHE A 67 1.93 18.68 2.39
N GLY A 68 1.90 19.39 1.25
CA GLY A 68 2.03 20.84 1.21
C GLY A 68 3.24 21.33 1.99
N ARG A 69 2.99 22.29 2.90
CA ARG A 69 4.03 22.92 3.71
C ARG A 69 4.71 21.99 4.70
N ALA A 70 4.06 20.91 5.13
CA ALA A 70 4.70 19.92 6.01
C ALA A 70 5.85 19.16 5.32
N TYR A 71 5.91 19.23 3.99
CA TYR A 71 7.04 18.75 3.19
C TYR A 71 7.97 19.89 2.75
N THR A 72 7.44 21.00 2.23
CA THR A 72 8.28 22.06 1.64
C THR A 72 8.97 22.96 2.66
N ASN A 73 8.35 23.20 3.82
CA ASN A 73 8.90 24.08 4.84
C ASN A 73 9.81 23.27 5.74
N THR A 74 11.03 23.01 5.26
CA THR A 74 12.01 22.17 5.97
C THR A 74 13.38 22.80 6.06
N SER A 75 13.92 22.82 7.28
CA SER A 75 15.32 23.11 7.58
C SER A 75 16.19 21.85 7.65
N ASN A 76 15.56 20.67 7.69
CA ASN A 76 16.23 19.37 7.76
C ASN A 76 15.52 18.36 6.82
N PRO A 77 16.00 18.24 5.57
CA PRO A 77 15.39 17.38 4.56
C PRO A 77 15.31 15.91 4.96
N GLU A 78 16.34 15.36 5.62
CA GLU A 78 16.38 13.95 6.03
C GLU A 78 15.35 13.65 7.12
N ALA A 79 15.28 14.50 8.16
CA ALA A 79 14.26 14.38 9.21
C ALA A 79 12.84 14.54 8.65
N THR A 80 12.67 15.39 7.64
CA THR A 80 11.39 15.58 6.95
C THR A 80 11.02 14.36 6.13
N ALA A 81 11.93 13.82 5.33
CA ALA A 81 11.69 12.63 4.55
C ALA A 81 11.34 11.43 5.45
N LYS A 82 12.03 11.25 6.59
CA LYS A 82 11.70 10.22 7.58
C LYS A 82 10.29 10.40 8.14
N ARG A 83 9.92 11.63 8.52
CA ARG A 83 8.57 11.96 8.98
C ARG A 83 7.51 11.68 7.92
N ILE A 84 7.80 11.98 6.66
CA ILE A 84 6.89 11.69 5.54
C ILE A 84 6.76 10.18 5.32
N LEU A 85 7.84 9.40 5.41
CA LEU A 85 7.77 7.94 5.33
C LEU A 85 6.86 7.35 6.41
N GLU A 86 6.95 7.84 7.65
CA GLU A 86 6.01 7.44 8.71
C GLU A 86 4.56 7.85 8.40
N ALA A 87 4.36 9.04 7.83
CA ALA A 87 3.05 9.48 7.40
C ALA A 87 2.47 8.60 6.28
N LEU A 88 3.31 8.17 5.33
CA LEU A 88 2.91 7.27 4.26
C LEU A 88 2.46 5.91 4.78
N LYS A 89 3.13 5.36 5.81
CA LYS A 89 2.68 4.12 6.47
C LYS A 89 1.26 4.25 7.03
N VAL A 90 0.97 5.35 7.71
CA VAL A 90 -0.37 5.63 8.25
C VAL A 90 -1.40 5.80 7.13
N LEU A 91 -1.05 6.52 6.06
CA LEU A 91 -1.93 6.72 4.91
C LEU A 91 -2.27 5.43 4.20
N VAL A 92 -1.27 4.58 3.94
CA VAL A 92 -1.48 3.26 3.30
C VAL A 92 -2.36 2.40 4.19
N SER A 93 -2.14 2.38 5.50
CA SER A 93 -2.99 1.63 6.42
C SER A 93 -4.44 2.11 6.39
N LYS A 94 -4.69 3.41 6.51
CA LYS A 94 -6.06 3.99 6.37
C LYS A 94 -6.68 3.69 5.01
N TRP A 95 -5.88 3.78 3.95
CA TRP A 95 -6.29 3.50 2.58
C TRP A 95 -6.64 2.04 2.34
N CYS A 96 -5.93 1.08 2.93
CA CYS A 96 -6.27 -0.33 2.77
C CYS A 96 -7.35 -0.79 3.75
N ARG A 97 -7.57 -0.05 4.86
CA ARG A 97 -8.49 -0.42 5.95
C ARG A 97 -9.85 0.28 5.91
N GLY A 98 -10.40 0.53 4.72
CA GLY A 98 -11.75 1.06 4.59
C GLY A 98 -11.97 2.52 5.04
N CYS A 99 -10.97 3.31 5.46
CA CYS A 99 -11.22 4.71 5.85
C CYS A 99 -11.67 5.55 4.65
N THR A 100 -12.72 6.36 4.78
CA THR A 100 -13.18 7.25 3.69
C THR A 100 -12.12 8.30 3.32
N LEU A 101 -12.23 8.89 2.13
CA LEU A 101 -11.36 10.01 1.73
C LEU A 101 -11.50 11.21 2.69
N ALA A 102 -12.67 11.42 3.28
CA ALA A 102 -12.88 12.48 4.26
C ALA A 102 -12.10 12.23 5.55
N GLN A 103 -12.10 10.99 6.06
CA GLN A 103 -11.32 10.61 7.25
C GLN A 103 -9.80 10.68 6.99
N ILE A 104 -9.36 10.32 5.78
CA ILE A 104 -7.95 10.46 5.38
C ILE A 104 -7.57 11.95 5.28
N GLU A 105 -8.45 12.79 4.72
CA GLU A 105 -8.23 14.24 4.61
C GLU A 105 -8.10 14.89 5.98
N GLU A 106 -9.01 14.55 6.91
CA GLU A 106 -8.99 15.07 8.27
C GLU A 106 -7.64 14.78 8.93
N TRP A 107 -7.19 13.52 8.88
CA TRP A 107 -5.89 13.13 9.40
C TRP A 107 -4.72 13.85 8.70
N LEU A 108 -4.77 14.00 7.37
CA LEU A 108 -3.75 14.72 6.61
C LEU A 108 -3.68 16.18 7.03
N LEU A 109 -4.80 16.86 7.22
CA LEU A 109 -4.84 18.26 7.63
C LEU A 109 -4.28 18.43 9.05
N GLU A 110 -4.61 17.54 9.98
CA GLU A 110 -4.01 17.52 11.32
C GLU A 110 -2.49 17.33 11.25
N PHE A 111 -2.03 16.37 10.45
CA PHE A 111 -0.61 16.13 10.21
C PHE A 111 0.07 17.37 9.62
N ILE A 112 -0.53 18.00 8.61
CA ILE A 112 0.03 19.18 7.95
C ILE A 112 0.14 20.34 8.93
N ARG A 113 -0.93 20.64 9.69
CA ARG A 113 -0.94 21.72 10.70
C ARG A 113 0.11 21.53 11.78
N LYS A 114 0.35 20.28 12.19
CA LYS A 114 1.37 19.94 13.17
C LYS A 114 2.80 20.21 12.66
N HIS A 115 3.00 20.22 11.34
CA HIS A 115 4.33 20.19 10.72
C HIS A 115 4.59 21.30 9.71
N GLU A 116 3.68 22.25 9.52
CA GLU A 116 3.84 23.40 8.61
C GLU A 116 4.63 24.57 9.21
N GLU A 117 5.07 24.43 10.48
CA GLU A 117 5.75 25.46 11.29
C GLU A 117 4.88 26.70 11.57
N ASN A 118 5.48 27.79 12.07
CA ASN A 118 4.77 29.04 12.40
C ASN A 118 4.31 29.77 11.14
N VAL A 119 3.18 29.35 10.59
CA VAL A 119 2.51 30.01 9.45
C VAL A 119 1.46 31.00 9.92
N SER A 120 1.29 32.10 9.18
CA SER A 120 0.23 33.10 9.43
C SER A 120 -1.17 32.55 9.20
N GLN A 121 -1.31 31.53 8.34
CA GLN A 121 -2.57 30.86 8.03
C GLN A 121 -2.37 29.36 7.93
N GLN A 122 -3.03 28.63 8.82
CA GLN A 122 -2.99 27.17 8.86
C GLN A 122 -3.68 26.52 7.65
N ALA A 123 -3.34 25.26 7.38
CA ALA A 123 -4.02 24.48 6.35
C ALA A 123 -5.54 24.41 6.62
N ASN A 124 -6.35 24.93 5.69
CA ASN A 124 -7.80 24.98 5.81
C ASN A 124 -8.45 23.64 5.47
N GLN A 125 -9.67 23.42 5.98
CA GLN A 125 -10.49 22.28 5.60
C GLN A 125 -10.78 22.30 4.09
N SER A 126 -10.72 21.13 3.47
CA SER A 126 -11.12 20.92 2.08
C SER A 126 -12.49 20.28 2.03
N SER A 127 -13.47 20.92 1.38
CA SER A 127 -14.80 20.33 1.14
C SER A 127 -14.77 19.14 0.19
N THR A 128 -13.64 18.88 -0.47
CA THR A 128 -13.51 17.86 -1.53
C THR A 128 -12.40 16.84 -1.26
N ALA A 129 -11.85 16.80 -0.04
CA ALA A 129 -10.79 15.87 0.34
C ALA A 129 -9.60 15.86 -0.65
N GLN A 130 -9.07 17.04 -0.97
CA GLN A 130 -8.10 17.21 -2.05
C GLN A 130 -6.77 16.49 -1.79
N HIS A 131 -6.26 16.54 -0.57
CA HIS A 131 -5.00 15.90 -0.22
C HIS A 131 -5.14 14.37 -0.25
N ALA A 132 -6.22 13.83 0.31
CA ALA A 132 -6.55 12.40 0.28
C ALA A 132 -6.74 11.87 -1.14
N ARG A 133 -7.46 12.63 -2.00
CA ARG A 133 -7.59 12.28 -3.42
C ARG A 133 -6.23 12.22 -4.10
N ARG A 134 -5.40 13.26 -3.92
CA ARG A 134 -4.05 13.30 -4.50
C ARG A 134 -3.18 12.17 -4.03
N PHE A 135 -3.27 11.76 -2.76
CA PHE A 135 -2.61 10.56 -2.27
C PHE A 135 -3.03 9.34 -3.09
N ALA A 136 -4.33 9.10 -3.22
CA ALA A 136 -4.86 7.94 -3.95
C ALA A 136 -4.47 7.94 -5.44
N ILE A 137 -4.46 9.10 -6.11
CA ILE A 137 -4.21 9.17 -7.56
C ILE A 137 -2.74 9.38 -7.94
N ARG A 138 -1.88 9.86 -7.03
CA ARG A 138 -0.47 10.17 -7.33
C ARG A 138 0.51 9.33 -6.52
N ILE A 139 0.28 9.16 -5.22
CA ILE A 139 1.24 8.46 -4.35
C ILE A 139 0.97 6.96 -4.26
N ALA A 140 -0.29 6.52 -4.17
CA ALA A 140 -0.58 5.09 -4.13
C ALA A 140 -0.07 4.32 -5.37
N PRO A 141 -0.14 4.88 -6.60
CA PRO A 141 0.54 4.29 -7.77
C PRO A 141 2.07 4.23 -7.66
N ASP A 142 2.70 5.27 -7.11
CA ASP A 142 4.15 5.33 -6.89
C ASP A 142 4.61 4.27 -5.86
N ILE A 143 3.80 4.01 -4.83
CA ILE A 143 4.01 2.89 -3.90
C ILE A 143 3.78 1.55 -4.61
N GLY A 144 2.80 1.47 -5.51
CA GLY A 144 2.57 0.30 -6.37
C GLY A 144 3.78 -0.02 -7.25
N PHE A 145 4.51 0.99 -7.73
CA PHE A 145 5.77 0.79 -8.43
C PHE A 145 6.84 0.16 -7.52
N LEU A 146 6.99 0.63 -6.28
CA LEU A 146 7.91 0.02 -5.31
C LEU A 146 7.56 -1.45 -5.02
N CYS A 147 6.27 -1.76 -4.91
CA CYS A 147 5.78 -3.14 -4.78
C CYS A 147 6.11 -3.98 -6.03
N GLY A 148 6.02 -3.39 -7.22
CA GLY A 148 6.36 -4.06 -8.48
C GLY A 148 7.86 -4.35 -8.60
N LEU A 149 8.70 -3.45 -8.08
CA LEU A 149 10.14 -3.67 -7.98
C LEU A 149 10.46 -4.86 -7.07
N LEU A 150 9.76 -4.97 -5.93
CA LEU A 150 9.85 -6.15 -5.05
C LEU A 150 9.47 -7.43 -5.79
N GLY A 151 8.37 -7.42 -6.56
CA GLY A 151 7.96 -8.59 -7.34
C GLY A 151 9.00 -9.05 -8.36
N GLN A 152 9.68 -8.12 -9.02
CA GLN A 152 10.78 -8.46 -9.92
C GLN A 152 11.95 -9.09 -9.18
N ILE A 153 12.35 -8.55 -8.03
CA ILE A 153 13.42 -9.11 -7.18
C ILE A 153 13.03 -10.52 -6.71
N SER A 154 11.79 -10.69 -6.23
CA SER A 154 11.25 -11.97 -5.78
C SER A 154 11.30 -13.01 -6.89
N ALA A 155 10.90 -12.66 -8.11
CA ALA A 155 10.90 -13.58 -9.25
C ALA A 155 12.31 -14.09 -9.59
N TYR A 156 13.33 -13.22 -9.54
CA TYR A 156 14.72 -13.64 -9.75
C TYR A 156 15.21 -14.56 -8.64
N LYS A 157 14.99 -14.20 -7.37
CA LYS A 157 15.44 -15.03 -6.23
C LYS A 157 14.79 -16.41 -6.23
N VAL A 158 13.50 -16.47 -6.52
CA VAL A 158 12.77 -17.74 -6.65
C VAL A 158 13.32 -18.61 -7.77
N ALA A 159 13.69 -18.02 -8.92
CA ALA A 159 14.30 -18.76 -10.03
C ALA A 159 15.72 -19.28 -9.71
N GLU A 160 16.49 -18.56 -8.88
CA GLU A 160 17.83 -19.02 -8.45
C GLU A 160 17.76 -20.10 -7.35
N GLU A 161 16.80 -20.00 -6.42
CA GLU A 161 16.72 -20.84 -5.23
C GLU A 161 15.70 -21.99 -5.33
N ASP A 162 15.03 -22.16 -6.48
CA ASP A 162 13.91 -23.11 -6.69
C ASP A 162 12.80 -22.94 -5.63
N GLY A 163 12.52 -21.68 -5.30
CA GLY A 163 11.55 -21.29 -4.27
C GLY A 163 10.10 -21.23 -4.76
N ILE A 164 9.18 -20.85 -3.88
CA ILE A 164 7.80 -20.51 -4.25
C ILE A 164 7.62 -19.01 -4.04
N MET A 165 7.18 -18.30 -5.09
CA MET A 165 6.81 -16.90 -4.96
C MET A 165 5.46 -16.79 -4.24
N PRO A 166 5.35 -16.00 -3.15
CA PRO A 166 4.05 -15.72 -2.55
C PRO A 166 3.16 -14.97 -3.57
N PRO A 167 1.98 -15.48 -3.96
CA PRO A 167 1.08 -14.80 -4.91
C PRO A 167 0.69 -13.39 -4.47
N LEU A 168 0.71 -13.13 -3.16
CA LEU A 168 0.51 -11.81 -2.61
C LEU A 168 1.49 -10.78 -3.20
N ILE A 169 2.78 -11.12 -3.34
CA ILE A 169 3.80 -10.18 -3.85
C ILE A 169 3.48 -9.72 -5.27
N GLU A 170 3.00 -10.63 -6.12
CA GLU A 170 2.58 -10.32 -7.49
C GLU A 170 1.38 -9.35 -7.52
N MET A 171 0.48 -9.48 -6.55
CA MET A 171 -0.75 -8.70 -6.46
C MET A 171 -0.56 -7.34 -5.78
N LEU A 172 0.46 -7.17 -4.92
CA LEU A 172 0.71 -5.94 -4.15
C LEU A 172 0.62 -4.64 -4.98
N PRO A 173 1.20 -4.53 -6.20
CA PRO A 173 1.11 -3.31 -7.00
C PRO A 173 -0.33 -2.90 -7.31
N GLN A 174 -1.21 -3.88 -7.54
CA GLN A 174 -2.62 -3.62 -7.78
C GLN A 174 -3.36 -3.35 -6.48
N MET A 175 -3.10 -4.15 -5.44
CA MET A 175 -3.77 -4.05 -4.15
C MET A 175 -3.59 -2.67 -3.53
N VAL A 176 -2.36 -2.14 -3.48
CA VAL A 176 -2.12 -0.80 -2.92
C VAL A 176 -2.76 0.30 -3.74
N ARG A 177 -2.81 0.15 -5.08
CA ARG A 177 -3.46 1.12 -5.97
C ARG A 177 -4.97 1.18 -5.75
N THR A 178 -5.61 0.03 -5.55
CA THR A 178 -7.07 -0.02 -5.32
C THR A 178 -7.45 0.10 -3.85
N GLY A 179 -6.47 -0.02 -2.94
CA GLY A 179 -6.66 -0.01 -1.50
C GLY A 179 -7.32 -1.28 -0.98
N ASP A 180 -6.98 -2.41 -1.60
CA ASP A 180 -7.39 -3.72 -1.12
C ASP A 180 -6.60 -4.03 0.16
N TYR A 181 -7.24 -4.69 1.13
CA TYR A 181 -6.64 -4.99 2.44
C TYR A 181 -5.75 -6.23 2.38
N ASP A 182 -6.24 -7.26 1.70
CA ASP A 182 -5.62 -8.57 1.51
C ASP A 182 -6.14 -9.18 0.20
N LEU A 183 -5.73 -10.42 -0.10
CA LEU A 183 -6.13 -11.12 -1.32
C LEU A 183 -7.65 -11.36 -1.38
N HIS A 184 -8.30 -11.60 -0.24
CA HIS A 184 -9.76 -11.76 -0.17
C HIS A 184 -10.49 -10.49 -0.57
N HIS A 185 -10.02 -9.32 -0.11
CA HIS A 185 -10.55 -8.03 -0.54
C HIS A 185 -10.39 -7.87 -2.06
N THR A 186 -9.25 -8.25 -2.64
CA THR A 186 -9.06 -8.24 -4.10
C THR A 186 -10.02 -9.17 -4.83
N ALA A 187 -10.20 -10.40 -4.35
CA ALA A 187 -11.15 -11.34 -4.94
C ALA A 187 -12.59 -10.81 -4.88
N LEU A 188 -13.01 -10.28 -3.73
CA LEU A 188 -14.33 -9.68 -3.55
C LEU A 188 -14.55 -8.50 -4.50
N ARG A 189 -13.54 -7.64 -4.67
CA ARG A 189 -13.58 -6.53 -5.64
C ARG A 189 -13.74 -7.02 -7.07
N GLN A 190 -13.03 -8.09 -7.47
CA GLN A 190 -13.12 -8.67 -8.81
C GLN A 190 -14.50 -9.28 -9.10
N MET A 191 -15.20 -9.75 -8.07
CA MET A 191 -16.52 -10.36 -8.19
C MET A 191 -17.67 -9.35 -8.12
N SER A 192 -17.41 -8.11 -7.70
CA SER A 192 -18.46 -7.13 -7.42
C SER A 192 -18.57 -6.07 -8.52
N THR A 193 -19.79 -5.75 -8.92
CA THR A 193 -20.08 -4.68 -9.88
C THR A 193 -20.27 -3.34 -9.17
N HIS A 194 -19.21 -2.53 -9.10
CA HIS A 194 -19.20 -1.14 -8.62
C HIS A 194 -19.31 -0.81 -7.11
N PRO A 195 -18.92 -1.66 -6.15
CA PRO A 195 -18.84 -1.19 -4.77
C PRO A 195 -17.62 -0.28 -4.56
N SER A 196 -17.77 0.68 -3.66
CA SER A 196 -16.64 1.48 -3.19
C SER A 196 -15.67 0.59 -2.37
N ARG A 197 -14.40 1.00 -2.31
CA ARG A 197 -13.39 0.34 -1.47
C ARG A 197 -13.82 0.23 0.01
N VAL A 198 -14.56 1.22 0.49
CA VAL A 198 -15.05 1.25 1.87
C VAL A 198 -16.11 0.17 2.10
N GLU A 199 -17.11 0.10 1.22
CA GLU A 199 -18.16 -0.93 1.29
C GLU A 199 -17.60 -2.34 1.11
N LEU A 200 -16.63 -2.53 0.21
CA LEU A 200 -15.95 -3.81 0.03
C LEU A 200 -15.18 -4.23 1.29
N PHE A 201 -14.50 -3.30 1.93
CA PHE A 201 -13.81 -3.56 3.18
C PHE A 201 -14.81 -3.97 4.26
N GLU A 202 -15.90 -3.24 4.44
CA GLU A 202 -16.94 -3.61 5.41
C GLU A 202 -17.52 -5.01 5.13
N MET A 203 -17.81 -5.29 3.85
CA MET A 203 -18.30 -6.60 3.43
C MET A 203 -17.31 -7.72 3.73
N LEU A 204 -16.01 -7.48 3.54
CA LEU A 204 -14.95 -8.45 3.89
C LEU A 204 -15.03 -8.87 5.36
N PHE A 205 -15.20 -7.92 6.28
CA PHE A 205 -15.33 -8.21 7.72
C PHE A 205 -16.64 -8.93 8.03
N GLU A 206 -17.74 -8.57 7.37
CA GLU A 206 -19.02 -9.24 7.57
C GLU A 206 -19.04 -10.69 7.06
N LEU A 207 -18.18 -11.04 6.11
CA LEU A 207 -18.09 -12.41 5.58
C LEU A 207 -17.42 -13.39 6.55
N ASN A 208 -16.81 -12.92 7.66
CA ASN A 208 -16.13 -13.75 8.67
C ASN A 208 -15.23 -14.83 8.04
N LEU A 209 -14.52 -14.46 6.97
CA LEU A 209 -13.61 -15.37 6.28
C LEU A 209 -12.52 -15.84 7.26
N PRO A 210 -12.02 -17.08 7.11
CA PRO A 210 -10.91 -17.56 7.93
C PRO A 210 -9.78 -16.53 7.90
N SER A 211 -9.24 -16.18 9.07
CA SER A 211 -8.26 -15.09 9.25
C SER A 211 -6.92 -15.30 8.53
N ILE A 212 -6.79 -16.27 7.62
CA ILE A 212 -5.50 -16.74 7.13
C ILE A 212 -5.62 -17.16 5.65
N ALA A 213 -5.74 -16.20 4.73
CA ALA A 213 -4.93 -16.34 3.53
C ALA A 213 -3.50 -16.03 3.96
N ASN A 214 -2.66 -17.05 4.15
CA ASN A 214 -1.22 -16.82 4.21
C ASN A 214 -0.78 -16.16 2.88
N ALA A 215 0.37 -15.49 2.84
CA ALA A 215 0.84 -14.81 1.62
C ALA A 215 1.01 -15.74 0.40
N TYR A 216 0.92 -17.06 0.61
CA TYR A 216 1.06 -18.14 -0.37
C TYR A 216 -0.28 -18.65 -0.93
N ALA A 217 -1.43 -18.19 -0.43
CA ALA A 217 -2.72 -18.59 -0.97
C ALA A 217 -2.85 -18.13 -2.44
N THR A 218 -3.18 -19.06 -3.34
CA THR A 218 -3.40 -18.73 -4.74
C THR A 218 -4.73 -17.98 -4.90
N MET A 219 -4.82 -17.12 -5.92
CA MET A 219 -6.06 -16.36 -6.18
C MET A 219 -7.26 -17.26 -6.46
N ASP A 220 -7.06 -18.48 -6.96
CA ASP A 220 -8.16 -19.41 -7.22
C ASP A 220 -8.75 -19.95 -5.90
N VAL A 221 -7.89 -20.34 -4.95
CA VAL A 221 -8.32 -20.74 -3.60
C VAL A 221 -9.03 -19.57 -2.90
N VAL A 222 -8.44 -18.38 -2.94
CA VAL A 222 -9.02 -17.18 -2.32
C VAL A 222 -10.40 -16.84 -2.92
N ARG A 223 -10.56 -16.94 -4.25
CA ARG A 223 -11.86 -16.71 -4.91
C ARG A 223 -12.90 -17.75 -4.51
N GLU A 224 -12.52 -19.01 -4.39
CA GLU A 224 -13.43 -20.08 -3.95
C GLU A 224 -13.93 -19.84 -2.52
N GLU A 225 -13.03 -19.43 -1.62
CA GLU A 225 -13.37 -19.07 -0.24
C GLU A 225 -14.34 -17.87 -0.18
N VAL A 226 -14.03 -16.79 -0.90
CA VAL A 226 -14.92 -15.62 -1.00
C VAL A 226 -16.28 -16.00 -1.58
N THR A 227 -16.30 -16.78 -2.66
CA THR A 227 -17.53 -17.24 -3.31
C THR A 227 -18.40 -18.03 -2.34
N SER A 228 -17.80 -18.97 -1.62
CA SER A 228 -18.49 -19.80 -0.64
C SER A 228 -19.09 -18.97 0.49
N ALA A 229 -18.34 -18.00 1.02
CA ALA A 229 -18.81 -17.11 2.08
C ALA A 229 -19.95 -16.19 1.62
N VAL A 230 -19.86 -15.63 0.41
CA VAL A 230 -20.91 -14.78 -0.18
C VAL A 230 -22.20 -15.58 -0.39
N MET A 231 -22.10 -16.82 -0.90
CA MET A 231 -23.26 -17.70 -1.05
C MET A 231 -23.90 -18.02 0.31
N LEU A 232 -23.09 -18.43 1.30
CA LEU A 232 -23.59 -18.78 2.63
C LEU A 232 -24.35 -17.60 3.27
N LYS A 233 -23.78 -16.39 3.22
CA LYS A 233 -24.41 -15.18 3.74
C LYS A 233 -25.74 -14.87 3.04
N SER A 234 -25.79 -15.08 1.72
CA SER A 234 -27.03 -14.89 0.94
C SER A 234 -28.13 -15.88 1.34
N PHE A 235 -27.77 -17.14 1.62
CA PHE A 235 -28.71 -18.15 2.13
C PHE A 235 -29.22 -17.81 3.52
N THR A 236 -28.36 -17.44 4.46
CA THR A 236 -28.78 -17.07 5.83
C THR A 236 -29.73 -15.88 5.81
N ALA A 237 -29.44 -14.86 5.00
CA ALA A 237 -30.31 -13.69 4.87
C ALA A 237 -31.69 -13.99 4.25
N LEU A 238 -31.83 -15.08 3.49
CA LEU A 238 -33.12 -15.54 2.97
C LEU A 238 -33.93 -16.31 4.02
N VAL A 239 -33.26 -17.12 4.85
CA VAL A 239 -33.89 -17.88 5.95
C VAL A 239 -34.40 -16.93 7.05
N ASP A 240 -33.63 -15.90 7.40
CA ASP A 240 -34.04 -14.91 8.43
C ASP A 240 -35.22 -14.01 8.01
N LYS A 241 -35.61 -14.04 6.73
CA LYS A 241 -36.75 -13.26 6.18
C LYS A 241 -38.06 -14.07 6.08
N GLN A 242 -38.05 -15.35 6.44
CA GLN A 242 -39.25 -16.21 6.50
C GLN A 242 -39.74 -16.35 7.93
#